data_AF-A0A7X5Y4A3-F1
#
_entry.id   AF-A0A7X5Y4A3-F1
#
_cell.length_a   1.000
_cell.length_b   1.000
_cell.length_c   1.000
_cell.angle_alpha   90.00
_cell.angle_beta   90.00
_cell.angle_gamma   90.00
#
_symmetry.space_group_name_H-M   'P 1'
#
loop_
_entity.id
_entity.type
_entity.pdbx_description
1 polymer ?
#
loop_
_entity_poly.entity_id
_entity_poly.type
_entity_poly.pdbx_seq_one_letter_code
_entity_poly.pdbx_strand_id
1 'polypeptide(L)'
;MSKTTAALEAAVAEIKQLQAGVDGRPTARQRRDSDLVFCRLLKLLSPRFRHFIRQYGLGAHWDDAEQCCAIAVHRAIEAYDPEKAQFTTFVNWQIRGELQSLRFRVMTDQRPSAQKVSATTVSLHNVTSGPDGEEVSLEAMIEDEDALARTEASASDYLARAAAQCLIEEFVNKGRHAALEGLRRKQPKRELARALKAGGRAGLDEEAVEAIEARLTRDREILSARVFGELADYDAPEGSGLSREQVRQIGKRAAKVMAELAEVNPNFRVMADYGPTIASRRSRVEEPVGLLPGAASASGTRVVSISELEGIPGSHAPQQVGTRRNRLAA
;
A
#
# COMPACT_ATOMS: atom_id res chain seq x y z
N MET A 1 -7.19 -58.76 -12.95
CA MET A 1 -7.52 -57.44 -12.38
C MET A 1 -7.26 -57.48 -10.87
N SER A 2 -6.51 -56.53 -10.31
CA SER A 2 -6.40 -56.42 -8.84
C SER A 2 -7.77 -56.07 -8.24
N LYS A 3 -8.06 -56.54 -7.01
CA LYS A 3 -9.28 -56.17 -6.27
C LYS A 3 -9.48 -54.65 -6.20
N THR A 4 -8.38 -53.91 -6.02
CA THR A 4 -8.39 -52.43 -6.00
C THR A 4 -8.69 -51.82 -7.36
N THR A 5 -8.15 -52.37 -8.45
CA THR A 5 -8.46 -51.90 -9.82
C THR A 5 -9.94 -52.11 -10.12
N ALA A 6 -10.49 -53.29 -9.84
CA ALA A 6 -11.92 -53.56 -10.05
C ALA A 6 -12.82 -52.65 -9.21
N ALA A 7 -12.46 -52.39 -7.95
CA ALA A 7 -13.20 -51.46 -7.08
C ALA A 7 -13.16 -50.02 -7.60
N LEU A 8 -12.05 -49.59 -8.20
CA LEU A 8 -11.93 -48.26 -8.82
C LEU A 8 -12.81 -48.16 -10.05
N GLU A 9 -12.77 -49.13 -10.96
CA GLU A 9 -13.63 -49.15 -12.15
C GLU A 9 -15.12 -49.13 -11.77
N ALA A 10 -15.51 -49.92 -10.77
CA ALA A 10 -16.88 -49.95 -10.27
C ALA A 10 -17.33 -48.59 -9.71
N ALA A 11 -16.48 -47.94 -8.90
CA ALA A 11 -16.80 -46.62 -8.34
C ALA A 11 -16.90 -45.53 -9.42
N VAL A 12 -16.05 -45.57 -10.45
CA VAL A 12 -16.13 -44.62 -11.57
C VAL A 12 -17.40 -44.83 -12.39
N ALA A 13 -17.76 -46.09 -12.67
CA ALA A 13 -19.01 -46.41 -13.36
C ALA A 13 -20.23 -45.93 -12.56
N GLU A 14 -20.23 -46.10 -11.24
CA GLU A 14 -21.28 -45.61 -10.33
C GLU A 14 -21.42 -44.08 -10.40
N ILE A 15 -20.31 -43.33 -10.35
CA ILE A 15 -20.34 -41.86 -10.48
C ILE A 15 -20.91 -41.45 -11.84
N LYS A 16 -20.45 -42.08 -12.93
CA LYS A 16 -20.94 -41.77 -14.27
C LYS A 16 -22.43 -42.06 -14.44
N GLN A 17 -22.93 -43.12 -13.83
CA GLN A 17 -24.37 -43.42 -13.82
C GLN A 17 -25.17 -42.37 -13.05
N LEU A 18 -24.68 -41.94 -11.88
CA LEU A 18 -25.30 -40.86 -11.10
C LEU A 18 -25.33 -39.53 -11.87
N GLN A 19 -24.34 -39.28 -12.71
CA GLN A 19 -24.25 -38.07 -13.54
C GLN A 19 -25.13 -38.13 -14.82
N ALA A 20 -25.26 -39.30 -15.44
CA ALA A 20 -25.97 -39.47 -16.71
C ALA A 20 -27.49 -39.21 -16.63
N GLY A 21 -28.08 -39.30 -15.44
CA GLY A 21 -29.52 -39.08 -15.22
C GLY A 21 -29.91 -37.68 -14.74
N VAL A 22 -29.01 -36.70 -14.85
CA VAL A 22 -29.23 -35.33 -14.33
C VAL A 22 -29.46 -34.35 -15.48
N ASP A 23 -30.72 -34.14 -15.82
CA ASP A 23 -31.13 -33.05 -16.72
C ASP A 23 -31.26 -31.74 -15.93
N GLY A 24 -30.19 -30.94 -15.92
CA GLY A 24 -30.16 -29.63 -15.25
C GLY A 24 -29.43 -29.65 -13.90
N ARG A 25 -29.92 -28.88 -12.91
CA ARG A 25 -29.22 -28.75 -11.62
C ARG A 25 -29.45 -30.01 -10.76
N PRO A 26 -28.40 -30.71 -10.31
CA PRO A 26 -28.57 -31.90 -9.48
C PRO A 26 -29.28 -31.58 -8.15
N THR A 27 -30.15 -32.49 -7.71
CA THR A 27 -30.82 -32.40 -6.40
C THR A 27 -29.82 -32.56 -5.25
N ALA A 28 -30.19 -32.12 -4.04
CA ALA A 28 -29.32 -32.26 -2.86
C ALA A 28 -28.94 -33.71 -2.55
N ARG A 29 -29.86 -34.66 -2.80
CA ARG A 29 -29.62 -36.09 -2.61
C ARG A 29 -28.63 -36.64 -3.64
N GLN A 30 -28.82 -36.33 -4.92
CA GLN A 30 -27.89 -36.76 -5.99
C GLN A 30 -26.48 -36.21 -5.78
N ARG A 31 -26.34 -34.96 -5.32
CA ARG A 31 -25.04 -34.40 -4.95
C ARG A 31 -24.39 -35.20 -3.83
N ARG A 32 -25.13 -35.42 -2.73
CA ARG A 32 -24.64 -36.22 -1.59
C ARG A 32 -24.21 -37.63 -2.02
N ASP A 33 -25.01 -38.31 -2.82
CA ASP A 33 -24.71 -39.67 -3.27
C ASP A 33 -23.44 -39.67 -4.14
N SER A 34 -23.30 -38.70 -5.05
CA SER A 34 -22.09 -38.51 -5.86
C SER A 34 -20.85 -38.23 -4.99
N ASP A 35 -20.98 -37.36 -3.99
CA ASP A 35 -19.89 -37.01 -3.07
C ASP A 35 -19.42 -38.22 -2.25
N LEU A 36 -20.35 -39.08 -1.81
CA LEU A 36 -20.01 -40.30 -1.07
C LEU A 36 -19.18 -41.28 -1.91
N VAL A 37 -19.56 -41.47 -3.18
CA VAL A 37 -18.83 -42.35 -4.10
C VAL A 37 -17.47 -41.73 -4.46
N PHE A 38 -17.42 -40.42 -4.69
CA PHE A 38 -16.18 -39.69 -4.91
C PHE A 38 -15.22 -39.82 -3.72
N CYS A 39 -15.71 -39.64 -2.48
CA CYS A 39 -14.93 -39.84 -1.26
C CYS A 39 -14.39 -41.27 -1.15
N ARG A 40 -15.18 -42.29 -1.52
CA ARG A 40 -14.73 -43.69 -1.56
C ARG A 40 -13.59 -43.88 -2.57
N LEU A 41 -13.70 -43.26 -3.73
CA LEU A 41 -12.69 -43.31 -4.76
C LEU A 41 -11.39 -42.63 -4.33
N LEU A 42 -11.47 -41.46 -3.68
CA LEU A 42 -10.30 -40.80 -3.08
C LEU A 42 -9.62 -41.70 -2.05
N LYS A 43 -10.38 -42.36 -1.17
CA LYS A 43 -9.84 -43.32 -0.17
C LYS A 43 -9.10 -44.49 -0.81
N LEU A 44 -9.62 -45.02 -1.93
CA LEU A 44 -8.94 -46.08 -2.69
C LEU A 44 -7.63 -45.61 -3.31
N LEU A 45 -7.54 -44.34 -3.72
CA LEU A 45 -6.36 -43.74 -4.32
C LEU A 45 -5.37 -43.13 -3.33
N SER A 46 -5.74 -42.93 -2.05
CA SER A 46 -4.88 -42.31 -1.04
C SER A 46 -3.46 -42.89 -0.94
N PRO A 47 -3.22 -44.23 -1.03
CA PRO A 47 -1.85 -44.76 -1.07
C PRO A 47 -1.03 -44.25 -2.25
N ARG A 48 -1.65 -44.04 -3.41
CA ARG A 48 -1.00 -43.49 -4.60
C ARG A 48 -0.73 -41.99 -4.47
N PHE A 49 -1.66 -41.23 -3.90
CA PHE A 49 -1.43 -39.81 -3.59
C PHE A 49 -0.20 -39.67 -2.71
N ARG A 50 -0.13 -40.44 -1.61
CA ARG A 50 1.04 -40.46 -0.71
C ARG A 50 2.35 -40.76 -1.43
N HIS A 51 2.34 -41.69 -2.39
CA HIS A 51 3.52 -42.00 -3.19
C HIS A 51 3.92 -40.83 -4.09
N PHE A 52 2.98 -40.29 -4.87
CA PHE A 52 3.28 -39.20 -5.81
C PHE A 52 3.64 -37.90 -5.11
N ILE A 53 2.94 -37.49 -4.04
CA ILE A 53 3.25 -36.28 -3.28
C ILE A 53 4.71 -36.31 -2.80
N ARG A 54 5.17 -37.46 -2.28
CA ARG A 54 6.57 -37.63 -1.88
C ARG A 54 7.53 -37.62 -3.07
N GLN A 55 7.19 -38.31 -4.17
CA GLN A 55 8.03 -38.34 -5.36
C GLN A 55 8.24 -36.94 -5.98
N TYR A 56 7.23 -36.08 -5.89
CA TYR A 56 7.29 -34.70 -6.39
C TYR A 56 7.89 -33.71 -5.38
N GLY A 57 8.30 -34.19 -4.20
CA GLY A 57 8.91 -33.36 -3.15
C GLY A 57 7.93 -32.44 -2.41
N LEU A 58 6.61 -32.62 -2.59
CA LEU A 58 5.57 -31.72 -2.07
C LEU A 58 5.20 -32.03 -0.61
N GLY A 59 6.11 -32.59 0.18
CA GLY A 59 5.84 -32.99 1.56
C GLY A 59 5.47 -31.82 2.47
N ALA A 60 6.08 -30.65 2.26
CA ALA A 60 5.76 -29.42 2.98
C ALA A 60 4.44 -28.75 2.54
N HIS A 61 3.87 -29.19 1.42
CA HIS A 61 2.62 -28.67 0.84
C HIS A 61 1.57 -29.79 0.76
N TRP A 62 1.48 -30.59 1.82
CA TRP A 62 0.70 -31.82 1.81
C TRP A 62 -0.77 -31.58 1.49
N ASP A 63 -1.39 -30.61 2.18
CA ASP A 63 -2.82 -30.31 2.04
C ASP A 63 -3.16 -29.80 0.64
N ASP A 64 -2.33 -28.90 0.09
CA ASP A 64 -2.48 -28.39 -1.27
C ASP A 64 -2.30 -29.50 -2.32
N ALA A 65 -1.34 -30.39 -2.08
CA ALA A 65 -1.06 -31.51 -2.97
C ALA A 65 -2.18 -32.56 -2.95
N GLU A 66 -2.81 -32.79 -1.80
CA GLU A 66 -3.99 -33.65 -1.68
C GLU A 66 -5.19 -33.05 -2.44
N GLN A 67 -5.43 -31.74 -2.33
CA GLN A 67 -6.47 -31.06 -3.10
C GLN A 67 -6.21 -31.15 -4.61
N CYS A 68 -4.96 -30.94 -5.05
CA CYS A 68 -4.59 -31.12 -6.46
C CYS A 68 -4.81 -32.56 -6.95
N CYS A 69 -4.54 -33.56 -6.11
CA CYS A 69 -4.88 -34.96 -6.42
C CYS A 69 -6.40 -35.17 -6.55
N ALA A 70 -7.22 -34.56 -5.69
CA ALA A 70 -8.67 -34.64 -5.78
C ALA A 70 -9.20 -33.99 -7.07
N ILE A 71 -8.67 -32.82 -7.45
CA ILE A 71 -9.00 -32.15 -8.73
C ILE A 71 -8.60 -33.04 -9.92
N ALA A 72 -7.41 -33.65 -9.88
CA ALA A 72 -6.95 -34.58 -10.91
C ALA A 72 -7.91 -35.75 -11.09
N VAL A 73 -8.41 -36.31 -9.98
CA VAL A 73 -9.38 -37.40 -10.00
C VAL A 73 -10.72 -36.96 -10.58
N HIS A 74 -11.21 -35.77 -10.20
CA HIS A 74 -12.45 -35.23 -10.76
C HIS A 74 -12.36 -35.11 -12.29
N ARG A 75 -11.30 -34.46 -12.78
CA ARG A 75 -11.04 -34.33 -14.22
C ARG A 75 -10.83 -35.68 -14.89
N ALA A 76 -10.19 -36.62 -14.20
CA ALA A 76 -10.04 -37.98 -14.70
C ALA A 76 -11.41 -38.64 -14.92
N ILE A 77 -12.35 -38.51 -13.99
CA ILE A 77 -13.69 -39.10 -14.12
C ILE A 77 -14.43 -38.53 -15.32
N GLU A 78 -14.38 -37.21 -15.52
CA GLU A 78 -15.04 -36.51 -16.63
C GLU A 78 -14.51 -36.97 -17.99
N ALA A 79 -13.19 -37.04 -18.14
CA ALA A 79 -12.54 -37.37 -19.42
C ALA A 79 -12.28 -38.87 -19.62
N TYR A 80 -12.61 -39.72 -18.64
CA TYR A 80 -12.30 -41.14 -18.68
C TYR A 80 -13.07 -41.85 -19.80
N ASP A 81 -12.37 -42.69 -20.55
CA ASP A 81 -12.96 -43.57 -21.56
C ASP A 81 -12.51 -45.02 -21.30
N PRO A 82 -13.42 -45.91 -20.86
CA PRO A 82 -13.06 -47.27 -20.47
C PRO A 82 -12.62 -48.14 -21.66
N GLU A 83 -12.93 -47.75 -22.90
CA GLU A 83 -12.50 -48.50 -24.09
C GLU A 83 -11.00 -48.25 -24.40
N LYS A 84 -10.48 -47.09 -24.01
CA LYS A 84 -9.10 -46.68 -24.34
C LYS A 84 -8.07 -47.15 -23.34
N ALA A 85 -8.39 -47.14 -22.05
CA ALA A 85 -7.46 -47.50 -20.98
C ALA A 85 -8.19 -47.86 -19.70
N GLN A 86 -7.52 -48.58 -18.80
CA GLN A 86 -7.98 -48.73 -17.42
C GLN A 86 -7.90 -47.40 -16.67
N PHE A 87 -8.86 -47.13 -15.80
CA PHE A 87 -8.93 -45.90 -15.01
C PHE A 87 -7.67 -45.68 -14.18
N THR A 88 -7.11 -46.76 -13.61
CA THR A 88 -5.88 -46.67 -12.80
C THR A 88 -4.67 -46.15 -13.58
N THR A 89 -4.64 -46.35 -14.90
CA THR A 89 -3.59 -45.81 -15.78
C THR A 89 -3.90 -44.36 -16.11
N PHE A 90 -5.14 -44.07 -16.49
CA PHE A 90 -5.56 -42.72 -16.87
C PHE A 90 -5.43 -41.72 -15.72
N VAL A 91 -5.91 -42.08 -14.53
CA VAL A 91 -5.87 -41.21 -13.35
C VAL A 91 -4.43 -40.91 -12.91
N ASN A 92 -3.48 -41.83 -13.13
CA ASN A 92 -2.07 -41.58 -12.82
C ASN A 92 -1.50 -40.43 -13.66
N TRP A 93 -1.90 -40.31 -14.93
CA TRP A 93 -1.47 -39.21 -15.79
C TRP A 93 -2.03 -37.89 -15.30
N GLN A 94 -3.31 -37.86 -14.91
CA GLN A 94 -3.95 -36.66 -14.36
C GLN A 94 -3.28 -36.22 -13.05
N ILE A 95 -3.03 -37.15 -12.12
CA ILE A 95 -2.37 -36.85 -10.83
C ILE A 95 -0.97 -36.26 -11.07
N ARG A 96 -0.19 -36.85 -11.98
CA ARG A 96 1.14 -36.33 -12.32
C ARG A 96 1.08 -34.92 -12.91
N GLY A 97 0.13 -34.67 -13.80
CA GLY A 97 -0.05 -33.34 -14.42
C GLY A 97 -0.36 -32.25 -13.38
N GLU A 98 -1.33 -32.50 -12.51
CA GLU A 98 -1.71 -31.53 -11.47
C GLU A 98 -0.61 -31.31 -10.42
N LEU A 99 0.06 -32.38 -9.95
CA LEU A 99 1.16 -32.25 -9.01
C LEU A 99 2.37 -31.54 -9.63
N GLN A 100 2.66 -31.78 -10.91
CA GLN A 100 3.71 -31.04 -11.61
C GLN A 100 3.36 -29.55 -11.75
N SER A 101 2.10 -29.23 -12.02
CA SER A 101 1.61 -27.84 -12.05
C SER A 101 1.72 -27.15 -10.69
N LEU A 102 1.35 -27.84 -9.60
CA LEU A 102 1.54 -27.33 -8.24
C LEU A 102 3.02 -27.09 -7.95
N ARG A 103 3.89 -28.07 -8.24
CA ARG A 103 5.34 -27.96 -8.06
C ARG A 103 5.91 -26.72 -8.75
N PHE A 104 5.53 -26.45 -10.00
CA PHE A 104 6.01 -25.25 -10.70
C PHE A 104 5.55 -23.93 -10.08
N ARG A 105 4.43 -23.92 -9.35
CA ARG A 105 3.90 -22.73 -8.67
C ARG A 105 4.59 -22.49 -7.32
N VAL A 106 4.85 -23.55 -6.55
CA VAL A 106 5.41 -23.43 -5.19
C VAL A 106 6.94 -23.50 -5.16
N MET A 107 7.56 -24.21 -6.11
CA MET A 107 9.03 -24.35 -6.23
C MET A 107 9.51 -23.59 -7.46
N THR A 108 9.43 -22.26 -7.39
CA THR A 108 9.89 -21.34 -8.46
C THR A 108 11.40 -21.40 -8.66
N ASP A 109 12.14 -21.71 -7.59
CA ASP A 109 13.59 -21.97 -7.53
C ASP A 109 14.03 -23.18 -8.38
N GLN A 110 13.19 -24.19 -8.52
CA GLN A 110 13.49 -25.39 -9.31
C GLN A 110 13.30 -25.19 -10.82
N ARG A 111 12.89 -24.00 -11.27
CA ARG A 111 12.76 -23.69 -12.71
C ARG A 111 14.15 -23.58 -13.35
N PRO A 112 14.33 -24.00 -14.62
CA PRO A 112 15.62 -23.88 -15.30
C PRO A 112 16.18 -22.45 -15.32
N SER A 113 15.31 -21.43 -15.39
CA SER A 113 15.71 -20.03 -15.32
C SER A 113 16.27 -19.64 -13.95
N ALA A 114 15.68 -20.13 -12.87
CA ALA A 114 16.15 -19.87 -11.50
C ALA A 114 17.47 -20.62 -11.21
N GLN A 115 17.58 -21.86 -11.69
CA GLN A 115 18.83 -22.64 -11.60
C GLN A 115 20.01 -21.96 -12.32
N LYS A 116 19.78 -21.31 -13.46
CA LYS A 116 20.83 -20.57 -14.20
C LYS A 116 21.46 -19.44 -13.38
N VAL A 117 20.67 -18.81 -12.51
CA VAL A 117 21.11 -17.69 -11.67
C VAL A 117 21.30 -18.09 -10.21
N SER A 118 21.22 -19.40 -9.90
CA SER A 118 21.24 -19.93 -8.53
C SER A 118 20.23 -19.23 -7.59
N ALA A 119 19.09 -18.81 -8.13
CA ALA A 119 18.04 -18.17 -7.34
C ALA A 119 17.36 -19.18 -6.42
N THR A 120 17.25 -18.81 -5.14
CA THR A 120 16.64 -19.64 -4.10
C THR A 120 15.50 -18.85 -3.45
N THR A 121 14.38 -19.52 -3.20
CA THR A 121 13.28 -18.92 -2.43
C THR A 121 13.65 -18.92 -0.96
N VAL A 122 13.67 -17.74 -0.35
CA VAL A 122 13.93 -17.54 1.08
C VAL A 122 12.74 -16.85 1.72
N SER A 123 12.47 -17.15 2.99
CA SER A 123 11.51 -16.39 3.78
C SER A 123 12.15 -15.08 4.23
N LEU A 124 11.42 -13.96 4.15
CA LEU A 124 11.92 -12.65 4.60
C LEU A 124 12.23 -12.64 6.10
N HIS A 125 11.47 -13.41 6.87
CA HIS A 125 11.67 -13.56 8.32
C HIS A 125 12.70 -14.63 8.68
N ASN A 126 13.36 -15.26 7.70
CA ASN A 126 14.50 -16.11 8.02
C ASN A 126 15.62 -15.24 8.59
N VAL A 127 16.05 -15.61 9.79
CA VAL A 127 17.23 -15.02 10.43
C VAL A 127 18.46 -15.58 9.73
N THR A 128 19.32 -14.70 9.24
CA THR A 128 20.64 -15.07 8.69
C THR A 128 21.71 -14.58 9.65
N SER A 129 22.69 -15.44 9.95
CA SER A 129 23.85 -15.05 10.75
C SER A 129 24.84 -14.31 9.86
N GLY A 130 25.17 -13.07 10.22
CA GLY A 130 26.25 -12.30 9.60
C GLY A 130 27.64 -12.91 9.89
N PRO A 131 28.70 -12.43 9.21
CA PRO A 131 30.07 -12.90 9.43
C PRO A 131 30.57 -12.68 10.87
N ASP A 132 30.00 -11.70 11.57
CA ASP A 132 30.31 -11.38 12.98
C ASP A 132 29.42 -12.13 13.98
N GLY A 133 28.54 -13.03 13.51
CA GLY A 133 27.64 -13.83 14.35
C GLY A 133 26.37 -13.10 14.78
N GLU A 134 26.17 -11.84 14.36
CA GLU A 134 24.93 -11.11 14.59
C GLU A 134 23.79 -11.68 13.74
N GLU A 135 22.67 -11.96 14.39
CA GLU A 135 21.45 -12.46 13.77
C GLU A 135 20.63 -11.29 13.23
N VAL A 136 20.55 -11.16 11.91
CA VAL A 136 19.75 -10.12 11.25
C VAL A 136 18.76 -10.80 10.31
N SER A 137 17.50 -10.37 10.35
CA SER A 137 16.48 -10.85 9.40
C SER A 137 16.76 -10.26 8.02
N LEU A 138 16.40 -11.02 6.97
CA LEU A 138 16.51 -10.51 5.61
C LEU A 138 15.63 -9.26 5.40
N GLU A 139 14.51 -9.18 6.10
CA GLU A 139 13.65 -7.99 6.17
C GLU A 139 14.42 -6.75 6.62
N ALA A 140 15.14 -6.81 7.75
CA ALA A 140 15.93 -5.68 8.27
C ALA A 140 17.11 -5.32 7.35
N MET A 141 17.64 -6.27 6.57
CA MET A 141 18.69 -5.98 5.57
C MET A 141 18.16 -5.28 4.31
N ILE A 142 16.90 -5.50 3.95
CA ILE A 142 16.26 -4.92 2.75
C ILE A 142 15.58 -3.60 3.09
N GLU A 143 15.12 -3.43 4.33
CA GLU A 143 14.44 -2.24 4.79
C GLU A 143 15.32 -1.00 4.60
N ASP A 144 14.76 -0.01 3.90
CA ASP A 144 15.35 1.32 3.76
C ASP A 144 14.68 2.23 4.80
N GLU A 145 15.36 2.46 5.91
CA GLU A 145 14.85 3.20 7.07
C GLU A 145 14.38 4.62 6.70
N ASP A 146 14.97 5.23 5.67
CA ASP A 146 14.63 6.57 5.20
C ASP A 146 13.46 6.58 4.21
N ALA A 147 13.02 5.42 3.71
CA ALA A 147 11.99 5.35 2.66
C ALA A 147 10.68 6.00 3.09
N LEU A 148 10.25 5.79 4.34
CA LEU A 148 9.04 6.40 4.89
C LEU A 148 9.18 7.93 4.94
N ALA A 149 10.24 8.42 5.58
CA ALA A 149 10.48 9.86 5.72
C ALA A 149 10.58 10.57 4.37
N ARG A 150 11.29 9.98 3.38
CA ARG A 150 11.37 10.53 2.03
C ARG A 150 10.03 10.50 1.29
N THR A 151 9.23 9.46 1.49
CA THR A 151 7.89 9.35 0.90
C THR A 151 6.94 10.39 1.49
N GLU A 152 6.95 10.56 2.81
CA GLU A 152 6.13 11.57 3.50
C GLU A 152 6.54 12.98 3.13
N ALA A 153 7.84 13.28 3.08
CA ALA A 153 8.35 14.56 2.61
C ALA A 153 7.92 14.84 1.16
N SER A 154 8.10 13.87 0.27
CA SER A 154 7.72 14.01 -1.14
C SER A 154 6.21 14.18 -1.33
N ALA A 155 5.40 13.44 -0.55
CA ALA A 155 3.95 13.56 -0.56
C ALA A 155 3.50 14.92 -0.03
N SER A 156 4.11 15.40 1.06
CA SER A 156 3.87 16.74 1.62
C SER A 156 4.20 17.83 0.60
N ASP A 157 5.37 17.76 -0.05
CA ASP A 157 5.79 18.71 -1.08
C ASP A 157 4.85 18.70 -2.28
N TYR A 158 4.43 17.51 -2.74
CA TYR A 158 3.47 17.36 -3.82
C TYR A 158 2.11 18.00 -3.49
N LEU A 159 1.57 17.70 -2.30
CA LEU A 159 0.30 18.25 -1.84
C LEU A 159 0.37 19.77 -1.63
N ALA A 160 1.47 20.27 -1.07
CA ALA A 160 1.70 21.71 -0.92
C ALA A 160 1.75 22.41 -2.28
N ARG A 161 2.42 21.81 -3.28
CA ARG A 161 2.46 22.32 -4.66
C ARG A 161 1.09 22.33 -5.32
N ALA A 162 0.35 21.23 -5.22
CA ALA A 162 -0.99 21.13 -5.79
C ALA A 162 -1.96 22.14 -5.16
N ALA A 163 -1.90 22.30 -3.84
CA ALA A 163 -2.72 23.28 -3.12
C ALA A 163 -2.38 24.72 -3.50
N ALA A 164 -1.10 25.06 -3.57
CA ALA A 164 -0.64 26.38 -4.02
C ALA A 164 -1.12 26.69 -5.44
N GLN A 165 -1.02 25.73 -6.37
CA GLN A 165 -1.53 25.89 -7.74
C GLN A 165 -3.04 26.13 -7.75
N CYS A 166 -3.81 25.36 -6.98
CA CYS A 166 -5.25 25.54 -6.87
C CYS A 166 -5.63 26.92 -6.32
N LEU A 167 -4.93 27.42 -5.30
CA LEU A 167 -5.12 28.77 -4.77
C LEU A 167 -4.77 29.87 -5.78
N ILE A 168 -3.71 29.68 -6.57
CA ILE A 168 -3.36 30.58 -7.68
C ILE A 168 -4.47 30.61 -8.73
N GLU A 169 -5.04 29.46 -9.08
CA GLU A 169 -6.13 29.38 -10.05
C GLU A 169 -7.41 30.04 -9.54
N GLU A 170 -7.78 29.82 -8.27
CA GLU A 170 -8.93 30.49 -7.65
C GLU A 170 -8.72 32.00 -7.55
N PHE A 171 -7.51 32.45 -7.22
CA PHE A 171 -7.15 33.87 -7.26
C PHE A 171 -7.34 34.48 -8.65
N VAL A 172 -6.84 33.81 -9.69
CA VAL A 172 -7.00 34.24 -11.09
C VAL A 172 -8.47 34.24 -11.49
N ASN A 173 -9.26 33.23 -11.11
CA ASN A 173 -10.68 33.14 -11.40
C ASN A 173 -11.48 34.28 -10.73
N LYS A 174 -11.21 34.57 -9.45
CA LYS A 174 -11.81 35.71 -8.74
C LYS A 174 -11.42 37.04 -9.39
N GLY A 175 -10.15 37.18 -9.79
CA GLY A 175 -9.65 38.33 -10.55
C GLY A 175 -10.35 38.51 -11.89
N ARG A 176 -10.50 37.42 -12.66
CA ARG A 176 -11.22 37.39 -13.93
C ARG A 176 -12.68 37.79 -13.76
N HIS A 177 -13.37 37.23 -12.78
CA HIS A 177 -14.77 37.57 -12.51
C HIS A 177 -14.93 39.07 -12.19
N ALA A 178 -14.12 39.60 -11.27
CA ALA A 178 -14.17 41.01 -10.88
C ALA A 178 -13.83 41.96 -12.05
N ALA A 179 -12.87 41.59 -12.89
CA ALA A 179 -12.47 42.39 -14.05
C ALA A 179 -13.55 42.42 -15.13
N LEU A 180 -14.17 41.27 -15.43
CA LEU A 180 -15.29 41.17 -16.37
C LEU A 180 -16.53 41.92 -15.85
N GLU A 181 -16.84 41.83 -14.56
CA GLU A 181 -17.91 42.65 -13.96
C GLU A 181 -17.62 44.14 -14.05
N GLY A 182 -16.36 44.55 -13.83
CA GLY A 182 -15.92 45.93 -13.97
C GLY A 182 -16.10 46.46 -15.39
N LEU A 183 -15.79 45.65 -16.41
CA LEU A 183 -16.04 45.99 -17.81
C LEU A 183 -17.54 46.12 -18.11
N ARG A 184 -18.36 45.18 -17.62
CA ARG A 184 -19.83 45.24 -17.77
C ARG A 184 -20.38 46.54 -17.20
N ARG A 185 -19.98 46.92 -15.98
CA ARG A 185 -20.47 48.15 -15.31
C ARG A 185 -20.10 49.45 -16.03
N LYS A 186 -19.04 49.45 -16.85
CA LYS A 186 -18.63 50.61 -17.65
C LYS A 186 -19.40 50.77 -18.95
N GLN A 187 -20.19 49.78 -19.36
CA GLN A 187 -21.02 49.87 -20.56
C GLN A 187 -22.28 50.74 -20.34
N PRO A 188 -22.73 51.49 -21.36
CA PRO A 188 -23.98 52.24 -21.29
C PRO A 188 -25.17 51.30 -21.05
N LYS A 189 -26.20 51.78 -20.31
CA LYS A 189 -27.33 50.97 -19.81
C LYS A 189 -28.06 50.12 -20.87
N ARG A 190 -28.03 50.53 -22.15
CA ARG A 190 -28.62 49.80 -23.28
C ARG A 190 -27.82 48.57 -23.71
N GLU A 191 -26.49 48.60 -23.61
CA GLU A 191 -25.59 47.52 -24.00
C GLU A 191 -25.46 46.47 -22.88
N LEU A 192 -25.50 46.93 -21.62
CA LEU A 192 -25.54 46.08 -20.43
C LEU A 192 -26.72 45.08 -20.46
N ALA A 193 -27.90 45.53 -20.87
CA ALA A 193 -29.10 44.69 -20.97
C ALA A 193 -28.99 43.61 -22.06
N ARG A 194 -28.17 43.86 -23.10
CA ARG A 194 -27.88 42.90 -24.18
C ARG A 194 -26.81 41.90 -23.77
N ALA A 195 -25.76 42.34 -23.06
CA ALA A 195 -24.71 41.49 -22.51
C ALA A 195 -25.23 40.53 -21.41
N LEU A 196 -26.13 41.01 -20.53
CA LEU A 196 -26.78 40.19 -19.50
C LEU A 196 -27.66 39.06 -20.10
N LYS A 197 -28.26 39.30 -21.27
CA LYS A 197 -29.16 38.34 -21.95
C LYS A 197 -28.41 37.28 -22.76
N ALA A 198 -27.19 37.60 -23.21
CA ALA A 198 -26.37 36.72 -24.03
C ALA A 198 -25.50 35.74 -23.21
N GLY A 199 -25.17 36.09 -21.96
CA GLY A 199 -24.33 35.25 -21.10
C GLY A 199 -22.86 35.20 -21.55
N GLY A 200 -21.94 35.01 -20.61
CA GLY A 200 -20.51 34.85 -20.92
C GLY A 200 -19.80 36.12 -21.40
N ARG A 201 -18.88 35.98 -22.37
CA ARG A 201 -18.07 37.04 -22.99
C ARG A 201 -18.85 37.91 -23.99
N ALA A 202 -20.08 37.53 -24.31
CA ALA A 202 -20.86 38.16 -25.38
C ALA A 202 -21.19 39.63 -25.04
N GLY A 203 -20.79 40.54 -25.95
CA GLY A 203 -21.04 41.97 -25.85
C GLY A 203 -19.97 42.77 -25.11
N LEU A 204 -18.85 42.15 -24.69
CA LEU A 204 -17.68 42.87 -24.19
C LEU A 204 -16.72 43.22 -25.34
N ASP A 205 -15.95 44.30 -25.15
CA ASP A 205 -14.87 44.66 -26.06
C ASP A 205 -13.76 43.60 -26.00
N GLU A 206 -13.48 42.94 -27.13
CA GLU A 206 -12.58 41.79 -27.20
C GLU A 206 -11.14 42.20 -26.86
N GLU A 207 -10.69 43.38 -27.32
CA GLU A 207 -9.34 43.90 -27.03
C GLU A 207 -9.15 44.13 -25.52
N ALA A 208 -10.17 44.66 -24.85
CA ALA A 208 -10.14 44.87 -23.40
C ALA A 208 -10.16 43.54 -22.62
N VAL A 209 -10.86 42.52 -23.11
CA VAL A 209 -10.88 41.18 -22.51
C VAL A 209 -9.53 40.49 -22.68
N GLU A 210 -8.94 40.55 -23.88
CA GLU A 210 -7.61 40.00 -24.16
C GLU A 210 -6.52 40.65 -23.30
N ALA A 211 -6.55 41.98 -23.13
CA ALA A 211 -5.62 42.69 -22.27
C ALA A 211 -5.72 42.27 -20.79
N ILE A 212 -6.93 41.97 -20.31
CA ILE A 212 -7.17 41.47 -18.94
C ILE A 212 -6.64 40.05 -18.78
N GLU A 213 -6.93 39.15 -19.73
CA GLU A 213 -6.44 37.77 -19.69
C GLU A 213 -4.90 37.73 -19.77
N ALA A 214 -4.28 38.52 -20.67
CA ALA A 214 -2.82 38.62 -20.77
C ALA A 214 -2.18 39.11 -19.46
N ARG A 215 -2.83 40.05 -18.76
CA ARG A 215 -2.38 40.49 -17.44
C ARG A 215 -2.54 39.40 -16.37
N LEU A 216 -3.67 38.69 -16.34
CA LEU A 216 -3.92 37.62 -15.37
C LEU A 216 -3.00 36.42 -15.57
N THR A 217 -2.69 36.08 -16.83
CA THR A 217 -1.69 35.04 -17.18
C THR A 217 -0.31 35.43 -16.66
N ARG A 218 0.11 36.69 -16.87
CA ARG A 218 1.37 37.20 -16.32
C ARG A 218 1.40 37.15 -14.79
N ASP A 219 0.32 37.60 -14.13
CA ASP A 219 0.22 37.55 -12.67
C ASP A 219 0.27 36.10 -12.16
N ARG A 220 -0.33 35.12 -12.87
CA ARG A 220 -0.25 33.67 -12.56
C ARG A 220 1.19 33.15 -12.63
N GLU A 221 1.91 33.48 -13.69
CA GLU A 221 3.30 33.02 -13.92
C GLU A 221 4.24 33.56 -12.83
N ILE A 222 4.12 34.85 -12.52
CA ILE A 222 4.89 35.50 -11.44
C ILE A 222 4.61 34.85 -10.09
N LEU A 223 3.35 34.55 -9.79
CA LEU A 223 2.97 33.93 -8.52
C LEU A 223 3.43 32.48 -8.43
N SER A 224 3.35 31.71 -9.52
CA SER A 224 3.81 30.33 -9.56
C SER A 224 5.32 30.25 -9.33
N ALA A 225 6.11 31.04 -10.06
CA ALA A 225 7.56 31.06 -9.93
C ALA A 225 8.02 31.55 -8.54
N ARG A 226 7.27 32.48 -7.93
CA ARG A 226 7.57 32.97 -6.58
C ARG A 226 7.24 31.96 -5.48
N VAL A 227 6.09 31.28 -5.56
CA VAL A 227 5.67 30.33 -4.51
C VAL A 227 6.55 29.09 -4.50
N PHE A 228 7.11 28.70 -5.65
CA PHE A 228 8.00 27.55 -5.77
C PHE A 228 9.49 27.89 -5.72
N GLY A 229 9.84 29.14 -5.36
CA GLY A 229 11.23 29.56 -5.14
C GLY A 229 12.11 29.57 -6.40
N GLU A 230 11.50 29.57 -7.59
CA GLU A 230 12.20 29.66 -8.88
C GLU A 230 12.73 31.09 -9.13
N LEU A 231 12.17 32.08 -8.43
CA LEU A 231 12.72 33.42 -8.33
C LEU A 231 13.31 33.67 -6.94
N ALA A 232 14.51 34.26 -6.90
CA ALA A 232 15.02 34.90 -5.70
C ALA A 232 14.02 35.97 -5.23
N ASP A 233 13.86 36.11 -3.91
CA ASP A 233 12.90 37.04 -3.32
C ASP A 233 12.99 38.42 -3.98
N TYR A 234 11.94 38.79 -4.71
CA TYR A 234 11.72 40.08 -5.38
C TYR A 234 12.36 40.31 -6.75
N ASP A 235 12.97 39.33 -7.40
CA ASP A 235 13.35 39.52 -8.80
C ASP A 235 12.12 39.62 -9.71
N ALA A 236 12.29 40.31 -10.83
CA ALA A 236 11.29 40.31 -11.89
C ALA A 236 11.66 39.16 -12.85
N PRO A 237 10.70 38.35 -13.31
CA PRO A 237 11.00 37.33 -14.30
C PRO A 237 11.62 37.99 -15.53
N GLU A 238 12.65 37.37 -16.09
CA GLU A 238 13.34 37.88 -17.27
C GLU A 238 12.33 38.14 -18.40
N GLY A 239 12.36 39.34 -18.99
CA GLY A 239 11.44 39.74 -20.06
C GLY A 239 10.04 40.19 -19.61
N SER A 240 9.73 40.22 -18.30
CA SER A 240 8.40 40.64 -17.81
C SER A 240 8.11 42.16 -17.91
N GLY A 241 9.16 42.99 -18.04
CA GLY A 241 9.04 44.45 -18.11
C GLY A 241 8.54 45.11 -16.82
N LEU A 242 8.43 44.37 -15.72
CA LEU A 242 7.96 44.86 -14.42
C LEU A 242 9.13 45.20 -13.50
N SER A 243 8.92 46.21 -12.66
CA SER A 243 9.85 46.52 -11.57
C SER A 243 9.71 45.51 -10.42
N ARG A 244 10.79 45.32 -9.65
CA ARG A 244 10.80 44.51 -8.43
C ARG A 244 9.69 44.89 -7.44
N GLU A 245 9.39 46.19 -7.31
CA GLU A 245 8.31 46.66 -6.43
C GLU A 245 6.92 46.28 -6.95
N GLN A 246 6.69 46.27 -8.27
CA GLN A 246 5.42 45.80 -8.83
C GLN A 246 5.21 44.31 -8.56
N VAL A 247 6.24 43.49 -8.75
CA VAL A 247 6.22 42.06 -8.42
C VAL A 247 5.96 41.83 -6.93
N ARG A 248 6.57 42.65 -6.06
CA ARG A 248 6.32 42.63 -4.62
C ARG A 248 4.86 42.90 -4.29
N GLN A 249 4.27 43.94 -4.90
CA GLN A 249 2.87 44.33 -4.66
C GLN A 249 1.87 43.29 -5.18
N ILE A 250 2.14 42.68 -6.34
CA ILE A 250 1.34 41.57 -6.88
C ILE A 250 1.34 40.41 -5.88
N GLY A 251 2.51 39.98 -5.41
CA GLY A 251 2.59 38.89 -4.42
C GLY A 251 1.94 39.24 -3.08
N LYS A 252 2.08 40.47 -2.58
CA LYS A 252 1.42 40.90 -1.34
C LYS A 252 -0.10 40.87 -1.45
N ARG A 253 -0.65 41.33 -2.59
CA ARG A 253 -2.09 41.30 -2.86
C ARG A 253 -2.59 39.87 -3.00
N ALA A 254 -1.89 39.05 -3.77
CA ALA A 254 -2.22 37.65 -3.97
C ALA A 254 -2.23 36.87 -2.66
N ALA A 255 -1.20 37.01 -1.83
CA ALA A 255 -1.13 36.36 -0.52
C ALA A 255 -2.31 36.71 0.37
N LYS A 256 -2.72 37.99 0.41
CA LYS A 256 -3.90 38.41 1.18
C LYS A 256 -5.19 37.76 0.66
N VAL A 257 -5.42 37.80 -0.65
CA VAL A 257 -6.63 37.25 -1.25
C VAL A 257 -6.67 35.72 -1.17
N MET A 258 -5.53 35.05 -1.31
CA MET A 258 -5.40 33.59 -1.17
C MET A 258 -5.63 33.15 0.27
N ALA A 259 -5.16 33.90 1.27
CA ALA A 259 -5.46 33.64 2.67
C ALA A 259 -6.98 33.73 2.93
N GLU A 260 -7.63 34.79 2.44
CA GLU A 260 -9.10 34.92 2.53
C GLU A 260 -9.83 33.76 1.79
N LEU A 261 -9.32 33.33 0.63
CA LEU A 261 -9.90 32.20 -0.12
C LEU A 261 -9.73 30.86 0.62
N ALA A 262 -8.58 30.65 1.26
CA ALA A 262 -8.31 29.44 2.04
C ALA A 262 -9.19 29.33 3.29
N GLU A 263 -9.56 30.46 3.91
CA GLU A 263 -10.47 30.50 5.06
C GLU A 263 -11.94 30.22 4.67
N VAL A 264 -12.36 30.67 3.48
CA VAL A 264 -13.78 30.62 3.06
C VAL A 264 -14.13 29.36 2.27
N ASN A 265 -13.20 28.81 1.48
CA ASN A 265 -13.50 27.72 0.57
C ASN A 265 -13.36 26.35 1.27
N PRO A 266 -14.41 25.51 1.27
CA PRO A 266 -14.40 24.20 1.93
C PRO A 266 -13.27 23.27 1.44
N ASN A 267 -12.78 23.46 0.22
CA ASN A 267 -11.70 22.67 -0.37
C ASN A 267 -10.35 22.87 0.34
N PHE A 268 -10.16 23.98 1.06
CA PHE A 268 -8.91 24.31 1.75
C PHE A 268 -9.05 24.32 3.29
N ARG A 269 -10.19 23.88 3.82
CA ARG A 269 -10.50 23.92 5.25
C ARG A 269 -9.50 23.13 6.09
N VAL A 270 -9.02 21.99 5.58
CA VAL A 270 -7.96 21.21 6.23
C VAL A 270 -6.66 22.02 6.34
N MET A 271 -6.33 22.87 5.37
CA MET A 271 -5.12 23.72 5.43
C MET A 271 -5.27 24.90 6.39
N ALA A 272 -6.50 25.43 6.54
CA ALA A 272 -6.80 26.50 7.49
C ALA A 272 -6.65 26.04 8.95
N ASP A 273 -6.94 24.77 9.23
CA ASP A 273 -6.86 24.19 10.58
C ASP A 273 -5.41 23.93 11.04
N TYR A 274 -4.43 23.79 10.12
CA TYR A 274 -3.01 23.51 10.44
C TYR A 274 -2.08 24.74 10.36
N GLY A 275 -2.56 25.92 9.96
CA GLY A 275 -1.73 27.13 9.81
C GLY A 275 -1.80 28.08 11.02
N PRO A 276 -0.67 28.59 11.57
CA PRO A 276 -0.73 29.76 12.44
C PRO A 276 -1.16 30.95 11.61
N THR A 277 -2.40 31.40 11.80
CA THR A 277 -2.93 32.59 11.14
C THR A 277 -1.99 33.77 11.37
N ILE A 278 -1.60 34.45 10.29
CA ILE A 278 -0.66 35.58 10.29
C ILE A 278 -1.11 36.71 11.25
N ALA A 279 -2.38 36.73 11.65
CA ALA A 279 -2.93 37.61 12.68
C ALA A 279 -2.40 37.33 14.11
N SER A 280 -1.94 36.11 14.41
CA SER A 280 -1.43 35.71 15.73
C SER A 280 0.00 36.22 16.01
N ARG A 281 0.78 36.58 14.98
CA ARG A 281 2.16 37.06 15.15
C ARG A 281 2.31 38.48 15.69
N ARG A 282 1.22 39.24 15.90
CA ARG A 282 1.31 40.64 16.36
C ARG A 282 1.39 40.84 17.88
N SER A 283 1.34 39.79 18.70
CA SER A 283 1.38 39.94 20.17
C SER A 283 2.48 39.16 20.90
N ARG A 284 3.39 38.46 20.20
CA ARG A 284 4.51 37.80 20.87
C ARG A 284 5.80 38.57 20.63
N VAL A 285 6.00 39.62 21.43
CA VAL A 285 7.35 40.11 21.71
C VAL A 285 8.01 39.02 22.55
N GLU A 286 8.90 38.24 21.93
CA GLU A 286 9.71 37.27 22.67
C GLU A 286 10.78 38.05 23.43
N GLU A 287 10.68 38.04 24.77
CA GLU A 287 11.79 38.46 25.62
C GLU A 287 12.97 37.50 25.41
N PRO A 288 14.23 37.99 25.43
CA PRO A 288 15.39 37.15 25.24
C PRO A 288 15.50 36.15 26.40
N VAL A 289 15.38 34.86 26.08
CA VAL A 289 15.56 33.75 27.01
C VAL A 289 17.02 33.74 27.49
N GLY A 290 17.24 34.16 28.74
CA GLY A 290 18.53 34.00 29.42
C GLY A 290 18.84 32.52 29.65
N LEU A 291 20.09 32.13 29.34
CA LEU A 291 20.63 30.76 29.41
C LEU A 291 20.80 30.17 30.83
N LEU A 292 20.08 30.68 31.83
CA LEU A 292 20.13 30.16 33.19
C LEU A 292 18.71 29.95 33.75
N PRO A 293 18.41 28.81 34.38
CA PRO A 293 17.10 28.56 34.96
C PRO A 293 16.84 29.55 36.11
N GLY A 294 15.75 30.31 35.99
CA GLY A 294 15.29 31.22 37.03
C GLY A 294 14.89 30.48 38.31
N ALA A 295 15.25 31.05 39.46
CA ALA A 295 15.07 30.50 40.79
C ALA A 295 13.61 30.26 41.26
N ALA A 296 12.62 30.38 40.36
CA ALA A 296 11.19 30.28 40.68
C ALA A 296 10.53 28.94 40.26
N SER A 297 11.23 28.03 39.59
CA SER A 297 10.69 26.70 39.23
C SER A 297 11.00 25.58 40.23
N ALA A 298 11.49 25.91 41.43
CA ALA A 298 11.73 24.95 42.50
C ALA A 298 10.42 24.61 43.25
N SER A 299 9.46 23.98 42.59
CA SER A 299 8.32 23.32 43.26
C SER A 299 7.63 22.35 42.30
N GLY A 300 8.17 21.15 42.17
CA GLY A 300 7.54 20.10 41.37
C GLY A 300 8.25 18.75 41.29
N THR A 301 9.40 18.58 41.94
CA THR A 301 10.12 17.30 41.90
C THR A 301 9.57 16.33 42.94
N ARG A 302 8.70 15.43 42.49
CA ARG A 302 8.26 14.27 43.29
C ARG A 302 9.35 13.19 43.17
N VAL A 303 10.26 13.17 44.14
CA VAL A 303 11.24 12.08 44.31
C VAL A 303 10.49 10.84 44.76
N VAL A 304 10.54 9.77 43.97
CA VAL A 304 10.09 8.43 44.38
C VAL A 304 11.31 7.69 44.93
N SER A 305 11.34 7.47 46.24
CA SER A 305 12.30 6.62 46.92
C SER A 305 11.91 5.15 46.76
N ILE A 306 12.81 4.33 46.23
CA ILE A 306 12.68 2.87 46.25
C ILE A 306 13.21 2.40 47.61
N SER A 307 12.32 1.89 48.45
CA SER A 307 12.69 1.25 49.72
C SER A 307 12.97 -0.24 49.48
N GLU A 308 14.10 -0.70 49.99
CA GLU A 308 14.49 -2.12 50.07
C GLU A 308 13.42 -2.96 50.77
N LEU A 309 13.09 -4.10 50.17
CA LEU A 309 12.28 -5.15 50.79
C LEU A 309 13.22 -6.29 51.20
N GLU A 310 13.72 -6.21 52.43
CA GLU A 310 14.28 -7.35 53.16
C GLU A 310 13.15 -8.24 53.71
N GLY A 311 13.35 -9.55 53.67
CA GLY A 311 12.74 -10.48 54.64
C GLY A 311 12.07 -11.74 54.09
N ILE A 312 12.85 -12.78 53.77
CA ILE A 312 12.39 -14.18 53.88
C ILE A 312 13.33 -14.88 54.88
N PRO A 313 12.82 -15.47 55.99
CA PRO A 313 13.67 -16.02 57.04
C PRO A 313 13.96 -17.52 56.91
N GLY A 314 15.20 -17.90 57.28
CA GLY A 314 15.62 -19.14 57.97
C GLY A 314 15.54 -20.47 57.19
N SER A 315 16.63 -21.16 56.80
CA SER A 315 17.72 -21.82 57.57
C SER A 315 17.57 -23.33 57.66
N HIS A 316 18.58 -24.04 57.15
CA HIS A 316 19.15 -25.36 57.50
C HIS A 316 19.56 -26.09 56.21
N ALA A 317 20.71 -26.71 56.01
CA ALA A 317 22.05 -26.78 56.60
C ALA A 317 22.91 -27.60 55.58
N PRO A 318 24.25 -27.59 55.64
CA PRO A 318 25.11 -28.02 54.54
C PRO A 318 25.62 -29.47 54.68
N GLN A 319 25.97 -30.10 53.56
CA GLN A 319 26.94 -31.20 53.54
C GLN A 319 28.01 -30.96 52.47
N GLN A 320 29.23 -30.73 52.95
CA GLN A 320 30.46 -30.92 52.21
C GLN A 320 30.84 -32.41 52.16
N VAL A 321 31.74 -32.72 51.22
CA VAL A 321 32.74 -33.82 51.13
C VAL A 321 32.55 -34.56 49.80
N GLY A 322 33.53 -34.70 48.91
CA GLY A 322 34.95 -34.43 49.02
C GLY A 322 35.66 -34.51 47.67
N THR A 323 36.86 -33.97 47.67
CA THR A 323 37.89 -34.03 46.63
C THR A 323 38.35 -35.46 46.36
N ARG A 324 38.59 -35.83 45.08
CA ARG A 324 39.79 -36.58 44.64
C ARG A 324 39.93 -36.76 43.11
N ARG A 325 41.04 -36.19 42.61
CA ARG A 325 42.07 -36.77 41.71
C ARG A 325 41.71 -37.24 40.28
N ASN A 326 42.29 -36.51 39.33
CA ASN A 326 43.18 -36.98 38.24
C ASN A 326 43.34 -38.50 38.06
N ARG A 327 43.12 -38.97 36.81
CA ARG A 327 44.12 -39.76 36.08
C ARG A 327 43.92 -39.72 34.56
N LEU A 328 45.05 -39.55 33.89
CA LEU A 328 45.34 -39.69 32.47
C LEU A 328 45.12 -41.12 31.94
N ALA A 329 44.90 -41.17 30.61
CA ALA A 329 45.37 -42.14 29.61
C ALA A 329 44.92 -43.61 29.71
N ALA A 330 44.15 -44.07 28.72
CA ALA A 330 44.62 -44.89 27.58
C ALA A 330 43.44 -45.16 26.64
#